data_AF-A0A920SE51-F1
#
_entry.id   AF-A0A920SE51-F1
#
_cell.length_a   1.000
_cell.length_b   1.000
_cell.length_c   1.000
_cell.angle_alpha   90.00
_cell.angle_beta   90.00
_cell.angle_gamma   90.00
#
_symmetry.space_group_name_H-M   'P 1'
#
loop_
_entity.id
_entity.type
_entity.pdbx_description
1 polymer ?
#
loop_
_entity_poly.entity_id
_entity_poly.type
_entity_poly.pdbx_seq_one_letter_code
_entity_poly.pdbx_strand_id
1 'polypeptide(L)'
;MKNVLNEGGARYVDASIIGGPPRNGSSPRLYVSGDNSGDMEQLREYGLDVRNLGGQLGRLRYKMCYAAMTKGTAALHTELMIAAEKMGLSEELMVEFSSGHKPVVDRMESLGSIDAR
;
A
#
# COMPACT_ATOMS: atom_id res chain seq x y z
N MET A 1 -5.87 11.29 -21.33
CA MET A 1 -6.63 11.70 -20.13
C MET A 1 -6.49 13.20 -19.84
N LYS A 2 -5.28 13.74 -19.57
CA LYS A 2 -5.08 15.19 -19.36
C LYS A 2 -5.69 16.07 -20.46
N ASN A 3 -5.45 15.73 -21.74
CA ASN A 3 -6.01 16.50 -22.86
C ASN A 3 -7.54 16.45 -22.89
N VAL A 4 -8.14 15.27 -22.71
CA VAL A 4 -9.60 15.09 -22.65
C VAL A 4 -10.24 15.92 -21.54
N LEU A 5 -9.64 15.93 -20.34
CA LEU A 5 -10.13 16.71 -19.20
C LEU A 5 -10.00 18.21 -19.44
N ASN A 6 -8.88 18.64 -20.03
CA ASN A 6 -8.66 20.05 -20.36
C ASN A 6 -9.60 20.55 -21.48
N GLU A 7 -9.81 19.75 -22.53
CA GLU A 7 -10.74 20.07 -23.62
C GLU A 7 -12.19 20.17 -23.14
N GLY A 8 -12.57 19.35 -22.15
CA GLY A 8 -13.86 19.45 -21.47
C GLY A 8 -13.95 20.55 -20.41
N GLY A 9 -12.90 21.35 -20.18
CA GLY A 9 -12.87 22.41 -19.17
C GLY A 9 -12.87 21.90 -17.72
N ALA A 10 -12.62 20.61 -17.49
CA ALA A 10 -12.67 20.00 -16.17
C ALA A 10 -11.37 20.22 -15.39
N ARG A 11 -11.52 20.58 -14.11
CA ARG A 11 -10.41 20.56 -13.15
C ARG A 11 -10.22 19.15 -12.62
N TYR A 12 -8.98 18.75 -12.40
CA TYR A 12 -8.65 17.42 -11.88
C TYR A 12 -7.48 17.47 -10.89
N VAL A 13 -7.40 16.41 -10.09
CA VAL A 13 -6.37 16.15 -9.08
C VAL A 13 -5.89 14.71 -9.28
N ASP A 14 -4.58 14.49 -9.22
CA ASP A 14 -4.03 13.13 -9.14
C ASP A 14 -4.20 12.67 -7.68
N ALA A 15 -4.92 11.57 -7.45
CA ALA A 15 -5.21 11.01 -6.11
C ALA A 15 -4.91 9.51 -6.00
N SER A 16 -4.45 9.04 -4.84
CA SER A 16 -4.13 7.63 -4.58
C SER A 16 -4.46 7.24 -3.15
N ILE A 17 -4.99 6.03 -2.98
CA ILE A 17 -5.44 5.50 -1.69
C ILE A 17 -4.43 4.46 -1.19
N ILE A 18 -3.98 4.61 0.05
CA ILE A 18 -3.15 3.63 0.78
C ILE A 18 -3.85 3.24 2.08
N GLY A 19 -3.99 1.94 2.31
CA GLY A 19 -4.74 1.37 3.43
C GLY A 19 -5.94 0.56 2.97
N GLY A 20 -6.50 -0.23 3.88
CA GLY A 20 -7.73 -0.99 3.64
C GLY A 20 -8.99 -0.11 3.70
N PRO A 21 -10.16 -0.70 3.42
CA PRO A 21 -11.44 -0.01 3.58
C PRO A 21 -11.63 0.50 5.02
N PRO A 22 -12.40 1.58 5.23
CA PRO A 22 -12.70 2.05 6.57
C PRO A 22 -13.33 0.95 7.43
N ARG A 23 -12.68 0.57 8.54
CA ARG A 23 -13.15 -0.50 9.42
C ARG A 23 -12.59 -0.29 10.83
N ASN A 24 -13.42 -0.49 11.85
CA ASN A 24 -13.04 -0.41 13.27
C ASN A 24 -12.26 0.87 13.64
N GLY A 25 -12.67 2.04 13.10
CA GLY A 25 -12.00 3.32 13.35
C GLY A 25 -10.71 3.54 12.54
N SER A 26 -10.27 2.57 11.73
CA SER A 26 -9.23 2.78 10.72
C SER A 26 -9.84 3.42 9.47
N SER A 27 -9.14 4.40 8.88
CA SER A 27 -9.49 5.05 7.63
C SER A 27 -8.29 5.00 6.69
N PRO A 28 -8.48 4.77 5.38
CA PRO A 28 -7.39 4.84 4.43
C PRO A 28 -6.87 6.27 4.31
N ARG A 29 -5.61 6.38 3.89
CA ARG A 29 -4.95 7.65 3.59
C ARG A 29 -5.18 8.00 2.12
N LEU A 30 -5.69 9.19 1.86
CA LEU A 30 -5.87 9.74 0.53
C LEU A 30 -4.70 10.68 0.20
N TYR A 31 -3.77 10.22 -0.61
CA TYR A 31 -2.66 11.04 -1.09
C TYR A 31 -3.08 11.80 -2.35
N VAL A 32 -2.84 13.11 -2.38
CA VAL A 32 -3.21 13.99 -3.51
C VAL A 32 -2.02 14.78 -4.01
N SER A 33 -2.03 15.14 -5.30
CA SER A 33 -1.02 16.00 -5.91
C SER A 33 -1.58 16.78 -7.12
N GLY A 34 -0.93 17.89 -7.46
CA GLY A 34 -1.33 18.76 -8.57
C GLY A 34 -1.97 20.08 -8.11
N ASP A 35 -2.22 20.95 -9.09
CA ASP A 35 -2.53 22.37 -8.85
C ASP A 35 -3.86 22.59 -8.10
N ASN A 36 -4.82 21.67 -8.25
CA ASN A 36 -6.12 21.73 -7.58
C ASN A 36 -6.17 20.89 -6.28
N SER A 37 -5.03 20.41 -5.77
CA SER A 37 -4.99 19.51 -4.59
C SER A 37 -5.59 20.12 -3.32
N GLY A 38 -5.56 21.45 -3.18
CA GLY A 38 -6.15 22.17 -2.05
C GLY A 38 -7.66 21.95 -1.90
N ASP A 39 -8.40 21.70 -2.99
CA ASP A 39 -9.83 21.39 -2.92
C ASP A 39 -10.08 20.04 -2.22
N MET A 40 -9.21 19.06 -2.44
CA MET A 40 -9.29 17.75 -1.79
C MET A 40 -8.87 17.80 -0.33
N GLU A 41 -8.01 18.75 0.04
CA GLU A 41 -7.54 18.92 1.41
C GLU A 41 -8.66 19.37 2.37
N GLN A 42 -9.69 20.05 1.87
CA GLN A 42 -10.88 20.44 2.63
C GLN A 42 -11.64 19.22 3.16
N LEU A 43 -11.52 18.06 2.50
CA LEU A 43 -12.15 16.81 2.97
C LEU A 43 -11.62 16.32 4.32
N ARG A 44 -10.50 16.88 4.81
CA ARG A 44 -10.02 16.63 6.17
C ARG A 44 -11.02 17.09 7.23
N GLU A 45 -11.76 18.16 6.96
CA GLU A 45 -12.81 18.67 7.86
C GLU A 45 -13.99 17.69 7.99
N TYR A 46 -14.13 16.77 7.02
CA TYR A 46 -15.16 15.73 6.98
C TYR A 46 -14.64 14.35 7.39
N GLY A 47 -13.45 14.27 8.03
CA GLY A 47 -12.93 13.05 8.64
C GLY A 47 -12.07 12.17 7.73
N LEU A 48 -11.67 12.63 6.54
CA LEU A 48 -10.71 11.92 5.69
C LEU A 48 -9.26 12.26 6.05
N ASP A 49 -8.36 11.27 6.08
CA ASP A 49 -6.90 11.50 6.17
C ASP A 49 -6.36 11.83 4.77
N VAL A 50 -6.48 13.09 4.36
CA VAL A 50 -5.92 13.59 3.09
C VAL A 50 -4.48 14.03 3.30
N ARG A 51 -3.55 13.63 2.42
CA ARG A 51 -2.12 13.98 2.47
C ARG A 51 -1.65 14.55 1.15
N ASN A 52 -1.29 15.82 1.13
CA ASN A 52 -0.85 16.47 -0.10
C ASN A 52 0.67 16.28 -0.31
N LEU A 53 1.04 15.72 -1.46
CA LEU A 53 2.44 15.50 -1.85
C LEU A 53 3.01 16.63 -2.72
N GLY A 54 2.29 17.74 -2.89
CA GLY A 54 2.72 18.93 -3.62
C GLY A 54 2.66 18.83 -5.16
N GLY A 55 3.25 19.80 -5.85
CA GLY A 55 3.03 20.06 -7.28
C GLY A 55 3.96 19.32 -8.26
N GLN A 56 3.39 18.29 -8.91
CA GLN A 56 3.41 17.99 -10.36
C GLN A 56 2.62 16.70 -10.56
N LEU A 57 1.83 16.61 -11.62
CA LEU A 57 1.09 15.38 -11.96
C LEU A 57 2.06 14.20 -12.09
N GLY A 58 1.66 13.04 -11.57
CA GLY A 58 2.48 11.82 -11.59
C GLY A 58 3.34 11.59 -10.35
N ARG A 59 3.29 12.46 -9.33
CA ARG A 59 3.88 12.17 -8.01
C ARG A 59 3.22 10.96 -7.34
N LEU A 60 2.00 10.61 -7.74
CA LEU A 60 1.30 9.46 -7.18
C LEU A 60 1.76 8.10 -7.68
N ARG A 61 2.82 8.05 -8.50
CA ARG A 61 3.70 6.87 -8.58
C ARG A 61 4.19 6.40 -7.20
N TYR A 62 4.11 7.26 -6.18
CA TYR A 62 4.26 6.89 -4.78
C TYR A 62 3.49 5.61 -4.38
N LYS A 63 2.23 5.44 -4.82
CA LYS A 63 1.46 4.22 -4.52
C LYS A 63 2.09 2.98 -5.14
N MET A 64 2.68 3.10 -6.34
CA MET A 64 3.42 2.01 -6.97
C MET A 64 4.63 1.61 -6.13
N CYS A 65 5.42 2.57 -5.63
CA CYS A 65 6.55 2.29 -4.74
C CYS A 65 6.10 1.63 -3.42
N TYR A 66 5.01 2.11 -2.84
CA TYR A 66 4.42 1.50 -1.64
C TYR A 66 3.99 0.05 -1.91
N ALA A 67 3.28 -0.19 -3.02
CA ALA A 67 2.84 -1.52 -3.42
C ALA A 67 4.00 -2.47 -3.76
N ALA A 68 5.10 -1.95 -4.30
CA ALA A 68 6.30 -2.73 -4.57
C ALA A 68 6.90 -3.30 -3.26
N MET A 69 6.92 -2.51 -2.18
CA MET A 69 7.37 -3.00 -0.87
C MET A 69 6.48 -4.14 -0.36
N THR A 70 5.16 -3.96 -0.34
CA THR A 70 4.25 -4.95 0.23
C THR A 70 4.17 -6.23 -0.62
N LYS A 71 3.97 -6.09 -1.93
CA LYS A 71 3.83 -7.24 -2.84
C LYS A 71 5.17 -7.91 -3.14
N GLY A 72 6.25 -7.13 -3.25
CA GLY A 72 7.58 -7.66 -3.50
C GLY A 72 8.09 -8.49 -2.33
N THR A 73 7.93 -8.00 -1.10
CA THR A 73 8.32 -8.79 0.09
C THR A 73 7.44 -10.02 0.27
N ALA A 74 6.13 -9.94 -0.01
CA ALA A 74 5.25 -11.10 -0.02
C ALA A 74 5.76 -12.19 -0.98
N ALA A 75 6.06 -11.83 -2.22
CA ALA A 75 6.59 -12.77 -3.21
C ALA A 75 7.92 -13.41 -2.76
N LEU A 76 8.84 -12.61 -2.21
CA LEU A 76 10.12 -13.12 -1.70
C LEU A 76 9.93 -14.10 -0.54
N HIS A 77 9.03 -13.80 0.40
CA HIS A 77 8.72 -14.71 1.50
C HIS A 77 8.07 -16.00 1.01
N THR A 78 7.14 -15.91 0.05
CA THR A 78 6.51 -17.09 -0.55
C THR A 78 7.54 -17.99 -1.24
N GLU A 79 8.42 -17.43 -2.07
CA GLU A 79 9.47 -18.20 -2.75
C GLU A 79 10.46 -18.84 -1.76
N LEU A 80 10.85 -18.10 -0.71
CA LEU A 80 11.71 -18.65 0.34
C LEU A 80 11.08 -19.89 1.00
N MET A 81 9.79 -19.81 1.37
CA MET A 81 9.10 -20.94 2.01
C MET A 81 8.89 -22.11 1.05
N ILE A 82 8.59 -21.84 -0.23
CA ILE A 82 8.52 -22.90 -1.26
C ILE A 82 9.87 -23.61 -1.39
N ALA A 83 10.98 -22.88 -1.38
CA ALA A 83 12.31 -23.46 -1.46
C ALA A 83 12.65 -24.29 -0.21
N ALA A 84 12.36 -23.77 0.99
CA ALA A 84 12.58 -24.48 2.25
C ALA A 84 11.75 -25.78 2.33
N GLU A 85 10.49 -25.73 1.91
CA GLU A 85 9.62 -26.90 1.85
C GLU A 85 10.15 -27.97 0.90
N LYS A 86 10.60 -27.56 -0.30
CA LYS A 86 11.23 -28.48 -1.27
C LYS A 86 12.52 -29.14 -0.76
N MET A 87 13.20 -28.51 0.20
CA MET A 87 14.41 -29.04 0.84
C MET A 87 14.10 -29.80 2.14
N GLY A 88 12.85 -29.80 2.62
CA GLY A 88 12.46 -30.39 3.91
C GLY A 88 13.04 -29.63 5.11
N LEU A 89 13.22 -28.31 5.00
CA LEU A 89 13.84 -27.45 6.01
C LEU A 89 12.89 -26.34 6.54
N SER A 90 11.59 -26.43 6.22
CA SER A 90 10.63 -25.38 6.53
C SER A 90 10.43 -25.19 8.04
N GLU A 91 10.41 -26.28 8.82
CA GLU A 91 10.24 -26.22 10.27
C GLU A 91 11.47 -25.60 10.95
N GLU A 92 12.69 -26.06 10.64
CA GLU A 92 13.93 -25.55 11.22
C GLU A 92 14.12 -24.05 10.89
N LEU A 93 13.81 -23.65 9.67
CA LEU A 93 13.88 -22.26 9.25
C LEU A 93 12.88 -21.38 10.04
N MET A 94 11.67 -21.88 10.29
CA MET A 94 10.67 -21.14 11.06
C MET A 94 11.02 -21.06 12.55
N VAL A 95 11.64 -22.08 13.12
CA VAL A 95 12.19 -22.04 14.49
C VAL A 95 13.26 -20.94 14.60
N GLU A 96 14.18 -20.89 13.64
CA GLU A 96 15.25 -19.87 13.61
C GLU A 96 14.70 -18.46 13.42
N PHE A 97 13.74 -18.26 12.52
CA PHE A 97 13.11 -16.94 12.33
C PHE A 97 12.31 -16.50 13.54
N SER A 98 11.66 -17.43 14.25
CA SER A 98 10.91 -17.11 15.45
C SER A 98 11.80 -16.65 16.61
N SER A 99 13.05 -17.11 16.67
CA SER A 99 14.00 -16.75 17.73
C SER A 99 14.68 -15.40 17.47
N GLY A 100 15.03 -15.08 16.21
CA GLY A 100 15.83 -13.89 15.87
C GLY A 100 15.13 -12.84 14.99
N HIS A 101 14.03 -13.17 14.33
CA HIS A 101 13.43 -12.36 13.26
C HIS A 101 11.90 -12.27 13.38
N LYS A 102 11.36 -12.18 14.61
CA LYS A 102 9.91 -12.15 14.87
C LYS A 102 9.09 -11.18 13.97
N PRO A 103 9.54 -9.94 13.66
CA PRO A 103 8.80 -9.06 12.75
C PRO A 103 8.65 -9.59 11.31
N VAL A 104 9.58 -10.45 10.86
CA VAL A 104 9.49 -11.13 9.56
C VAL A 104 8.43 -12.22 9.62
N VAL A 105 8.43 -13.03 10.69
CA VAL A 105 7.42 -14.07 10.92
C VAL A 105 6.02 -13.47 10.96
N ASP A 106 5.81 -12.42 11.76
CA ASP A 106 4.51 -11.74 11.86
C ASP A 106 4.01 -11.24 10.49
N ARG A 107 4.94 -10.76 9.64
CA ARG A 107 4.61 -10.34 8.28
C ARG A 107 4.22 -11.51 7.40
N MET A 108 4.97 -12.61 7.45
CA MET A 108 4.68 -13.82 6.69
C MET A 108 3.31 -14.40 7.04
N GLU A 109 2.99 -14.47 8.33
CA GLU A 109 1.68 -14.94 8.83
C GLU A 109 0.53 -14.00 8.40
N SER A 110 0.78 -12.68 8.41
CA SER A 110 -0.22 -11.70 7.99
C SER A 110 -0.64 -11.86 6.53
N LEU A 111 0.23 -12.38 5.66
CA LEU A 111 -0.07 -12.63 4.25
C LEU A 111 -1.09 -13.76 4.07
N GLY A 112 -0.98 -14.84 4.86
CA GLY A 112 -1.90 -15.98 4.80
C GLY A 112 -3.31 -15.66 5.31
N SER A 113 -3.45 -14.60 6.12
CA SER A 113 -4.73 -14.16 6.67
C SER A 113 -5.60 -13.34 5.69
N ILE A 114 -5.05 -12.95 4.54
CA ILE A 114 -5.73 -12.09 3.56
C ILE A 114 -6.75 -12.88 2.69
N ASP A 115 -6.60 -14.20 2.59
CA ASP A 115 -7.48 -15.08 1.78
C ASP A 115 -8.46 -15.94 2.61
N ALA A 116 -8.52 -15.76 3.94
CA ALA A 116 -9.35 -16.60 4.83
C ALA A 116 -10.58 -15.89 5.43
N ARG A 117 -11.06 -14.78 4.84
CA ARG A 117 -12.25 -14.05 5.30
C ARG A 117 -13.15 -13.56 4.18
#